data_AF-A0A8H6ITR0-F1
#
_entry.id   AF-A0A8H6ITR0-F1
#
_cell.length_a   1.000
_cell.length_b   1.000
_cell.length_c   1.000
_cell.angle_alpha   90.00
_cell.angle_beta   90.00
_cell.angle_gamma   90.00
#
_symmetry.space_group_name_H-M   'P 1'
#
loop_
_entity.id
_entity.type
_entity.pdbx_description
1 polymer ?
#
loop_
_entity_poly.entity_id
_entity_poly.type
_entity_poly.pdbx_seq_one_letter_code
_entity_poly.pdbx_strand_id
1 'polypeptide(L)'
;MDRAAQLTNAVTERVIVPVRGSIDAWREPLKFLLQTLQKQPGYVRTRWGPWKEDPQRLELLTGWTTVEASETWKRSPDHADAMTRLAPVMASHPTSTLLQFRPFIPQAVVNSPLVETLTFDDCREPEERMREVVERARTMRGCNGVASGFSLSRSGGGGGSSSSSSSATHESNPTAGGGRTFIAAVGWAGIEASRAADKAAYTGGMKTESHHVDYAFPVEGFGGL
;
A
#
# COMPACT_ATOMS: atom_id res chain seq x y z
N MET A 1 -3.26 7.57 26.19
CA MET A 1 -4.32 7.15 25.23
C MET A 1 -4.04 5.72 24.84
N ASP A 2 -5.08 4.88 24.80
CA ASP A 2 -4.97 3.49 24.36
C ASP A 2 -4.53 3.41 22.89
N ARG A 3 -3.47 2.65 22.61
CA ARG A 3 -2.92 2.45 21.26
C ARG A 3 -3.96 1.83 20.32
N ALA A 4 -4.91 1.07 20.85
CA ALA A 4 -6.03 0.52 20.08
C ALA A 4 -6.99 1.62 19.58
N ALA A 5 -7.29 2.63 20.41
CA ALA A 5 -8.17 3.73 20.03
C ALA A 5 -7.56 4.63 18.93
N GLN A 6 -6.23 4.81 18.94
CA GLN A 6 -5.49 5.57 17.92
C GLN A 6 -5.55 4.95 16.51
N LEU A 7 -5.81 3.65 16.38
CA LEU A 7 -5.79 2.96 15.08
C LEU A 7 -7.15 2.93 14.37
N THR A 8 -8.22 3.39 15.02
CA THR A 8 -9.58 3.39 14.43
C THR A 8 -9.67 4.22 13.14
N ASN A 9 -8.92 5.33 13.11
CA ASN A 9 -8.82 6.23 11.95
C ASN A 9 -7.52 6.06 11.16
N ALA A 10 -6.70 5.08 11.54
CA ALA A 10 -5.43 4.87 10.88
C ALA A 10 -5.64 4.38 9.45
N VAL A 11 -4.82 4.91 8.55
CA VAL A 11 -4.84 4.59 7.13
C VAL A 11 -3.48 4.07 6.72
N THR A 12 -3.45 3.33 5.62
CA THR A 12 -2.21 2.91 4.98
C THR A 12 -2.11 3.57 3.63
N GLU A 13 -0.99 4.21 3.37
CA GLU A 13 -0.63 4.70 2.06
C GLU A 13 0.26 3.67 1.38
N ARG A 14 -0.19 3.16 0.23
CA ARG A 14 0.62 2.37 -0.67
C ARG A 14 1.20 3.29 -1.74
N VAL A 15 2.53 3.33 -1.84
CA VAL A 15 3.24 4.08 -2.88
C VAL A 15 4.04 3.11 -3.73
N ILE A 16 3.88 3.18 -5.05
CA ILE A 16 4.74 2.48 -6.00
C ILE A 16 5.65 3.51 -6.64
N VAL A 17 6.97 3.34 -6.50
CA VAL A 17 7.99 4.19 -7.10
C VAL A 17 8.68 3.40 -8.21
N PRO A 18 8.41 3.73 -9.48
CA PRO A 18 9.19 3.23 -10.60
C PRO A 18 10.59 3.84 -10.55
N VAL A 19 11.60 3.01 -10.39
CA VAL A 19 13.01 3.41 -10.34
C VAL A 19 13.76 3.00 -11.60
N ARG A 20 14.93 3.59 -11.79
CA ARG A 20 15.90 3.22 -12.83
C ARG A 20 17.27 3.00 -12.19
N GLY A 21 18.07 2.13 -12.80
CA GLY A 21 19.45 1.87 -12.37
C GLY A 21 19.56 0.71 -11.36
N SER A 22 20.75 0.56 -10.79
CA SER A 22 21.04 -0.47 -9.79
C SER A 22 20.52 -0.09 -8.40
N ILE A 23 20.47 -1.06 -7.49
CA ILE A 23 20.17 -0.84 -6.06
C ILE A 23 21.04 0.28 -5.48
N ASP A 24 22.32 0.28 -5.81
CA ASP A 24 23.27 1.31 -5.35
C ASP A 24 22.92 2.72 -5.81
N ALA A 25 22.26 2.87 -6.95
CA ALA A 25 21.85 4.17 -7.45
C ALA A 25 20.73 4.76 -6.59
N TRP A 26 19.70 3.97 -6.26
CA TRP A 26 18.51 4.47 -5.57
C TRP A 26 18.54 4.29 -4.05
N ARG A 27 19.48 3.52 -3.48
CA ARG A 27 19.51 3.24 -2.04
C ARG A 27 19.63 4.50 -1.18
N GLU A 28 20.55 5.42 -1.48
CA GLU A 28 20.75 6.62 -0.65
C GLU A 28 19.59 7.62 -0.77
N PRO A 29 19.07 7.93 -1.98
CA PRO A 29 17.83 8.70 -2.11
C PRO A 29 16.64 8.10 -1.36
N LEU A 30 16.44 6.78 -1.45
CA LEU A 30 15.36 6.10 -0.74
C LEU A 30 15.56 6.17 0.78
N LYS A 31 16.79 5.94 1.26
CA LYS A 31 17.13 6.05 2.69
C LYS A 31 16.79 7.43 3.22
N PHE A 32 17.13 8.49 2.47
CA PHE A 32 16.77 9.86 2.85
C PHE A 32 15.26 10.06 2.95
N LEU A 33 14.49 9.56 1.96
CA LEU A 33 13.03 9.62 2.00
C LEU A 33 12.48 8.93 3.26
N LEU A 34 12.91 7.71 3.55
CA LEU A 34 12.43 6.94 4.71
C LEU A 34 12.79 7.60 6.04
N GLN A 35 14.02 8.11 6.19
CA GLN A 35 14.46 8.83 7.39
C GLN A 35 13.67 10.11 7.63
N THR A 36 13.32 10.82 6.54
CA THR A 36 12.52 12.04 6.61
C THR A 36 11.07 11.72 6.96
N LEU A 37 10.52 10.66 6.35
CA LEU A 37 9.17 10.16 6.59
C LEU A 37 8.94 9.74 8.06
N GLN A 38 9.92 9.06 8.67
CA GLN A 38 9.85 8.61 10.06
C GLN A 38 9.73 9.74 11.09
N LYS A 39 10.15 10.96 10.74
CA LYS A 39 10.11 12.13 11.61
C LYS A 39 8.77 12.87 11.56
N GLN A 40 7.87 12.47 10.67
CA GLN A 40 6.65 13.22 10.40
C GLN A 40 5.59 13.00 11.48
N PRO A 41 4.89 14.06 11.91
CA PRO A 41 3.75 13.93 12.81
C PRO A 41 2.71 12.95 12.25
N GLY A 42 2.26 12.02 13.10
CA GLY A 42 1.25 11.04 12.73
C GLY A 42 1.77 9.85 11.91
N TYR A 43 3.07 9.76 11.65
CA TYR A 43 3.72 8.55 11.15
C TYR A 43 3.54 7.37 12.12
N VAL A 44 3.22 6.19 11.61
CA VAL A 44 3.10 4.96 12.40
C VAL A 44 4.26 4.01 12.11
N ARG A 45 4.48 3.70 10.83
CA ARG A 45 5.54 2.81 10.33
C ARG A 45 5.59 2.83 8.80
N THR A 46 6.69 2.36 8.23
CA THR A 46 6.81 2.06 6.81
C THR A 46 7.43 0.69 6.63
N ARG A 47 6.87 -0.11 5.71
CA ARG A 47 7.57 -1.23 5.09
C ARG A 47 7.80 -0.92 3.65
N TRP A 48 8.89 -1.42 3.11
CA TRP A 48 9.24 -1.18 1.73
C TRP A 48 10.08 -2.33 1.18
N GLY A 49 10.07 -2.47 -0.14
CA GLY A 49 10.89 -3.44 -0.84
C GLY A 49 10.66 -3.36 -2.35
N PRO A 50 11.58 -3.92 -3.15
CA PRO A 50 11.35 -4.11 -4.58
C PRO A 50 10.30 -5.20 -4.81
N TRP A 51 9.60 -5.12 -5.94
CA TRP A 51 8.83 -6.25 -6.42
C TRP A 51 9.77 -7.38 -6.82
N LYS A 52 9.43 -8.62 -6.47
CA LYS A 52 10.16 -9.82 -6.89
C LYS A 52 10.11 -9.99 -8.41
N GLU A 53 8.98 -9.67 -9.01
CA GLU A 53 8.73 -9.80 -10.46
C GLU A 53 9.37 -8.65 -11.26
N ASP A 54 9.50 -7.46 -10.65
CA ASP A 54 10.08 -6.28 -11.28
C ASP A 54 10.89 -5.46 -10.26
N PRO A 55 12.21 -5.72 -10.12
CA PRO A 55 13.04 -5.00 -9.18
C PRO A 55 13.18 -3.49 -9.43
N GLN A 56 12.68 -2.99 -10.58
CA GLN A 56 12.60 -1.56 -10.89
C GLN A 56 11.31 -0.91 -10.37
N ARG A 57 10.49 -1.65 -9.62
CA ARG A 57 9.34 -1.11 -8.88
C ARG A 57 9.56 -1.29 -7.39
N LEU A 58 9.70 -0.18 -6.68
CA LEU A 58 9.71 -0.17 -5.22
C LEU A 58 8.29 0.05 -4.72
N GLU A 59 7.85 -0.75 -3.76
CA GLU A 59 6.60 -0.53 -3.05
C GLU A 59 6.88 -0.11 -1.61
N LEU A 60 6.20 0.93 -1.15
CA LEU A 60 6.18 1.39 0.22
C LEU A 60 4.75 1.24 0.76
N LEU A 61 4.60 0.64 1.94
CA LEU A 61 3.38 0.67 2.75
C LEU A 61 3.64 1.51 4.00
N THR A 62 3.10 2.72 4.03
CA THR A 62 3.25 3.66 5.13
C THR A 62 1.95 3.77 5.91
N GLY A 63 2.02 3.46 7.21
CA GLY A 63 0.90 3.68 8.13
C GLY A 63 0.88 5.12 8.64
N TRP A 64 -0.31 5.72 8.62
CA TRP A 64 -0.58 7.05 9.16
C TRP A 64 -1.69 6.96 10.21
N THR A 65 -1.60 7.77 11.25
CA THR A 65 -2.65 7.87 12.29
C THR A 65 -3.96 8.44 11.76
N THR A 66 -3.90 9.31 10.74
CA THR A 66 -5.07 9.86 10.04
C THR A 66 -4.75 10.16 8.57
N VAL A 67 -5.78 10.44 7.76
CA VAL A 67 -5.64 10.93 6.38
C VAL A 67 -4.93 12.28 6.35
N GLU A 68 -5.29 13.19 7.26
CA GLU A 68 -4.74 14.54 7.33
C GLU A 68 -3.24 14.55 7.60
N ALA A 69 -2.73 13.58 8.38
CA ALA A 69 -1.29 13.42 8.61
C ALA A 69 -0.55 13.09 7.30
N SER A 70 -1.04 12.12 6.52
CA SER A 70 -0.48 11.77 5.20
C SER A 70 -0.51 12.96 4.24
N GLU A 71 -1.65 13.66 4.17
CA GLU A 71 -1.82 14.80 3.28
C GLU A 71 -0.98 16.02 3.70
N THR A 72 -0.75 16.21 5.01
CA THR A 72 0.15 17.24 5.53
C THR A 72 1.60 16.94 5.16
N TRP A 73 2.02 15.68 5.28
CA TRP A 73 3.33 15.23 4.82
C TRP A 73 3.53 15.55 3.33
N LYS A 74 2.60 15.18 2.45
CA LYS A 74 2.72 15.42 1.00
C LYS A 74 2.86 16.90 0.61
N ARG A 75 2.30 17.80 1.41
CA ARG A 75 2.39 19.26 1.22
C ARG A 75 3.60 19.90 1.90
N SER A 76 4.37 19.14 2.68
CA SER A 76 5.50 19.67 3.44
C SER A 76 6.71 19.97 2.55
N PRO A 77 7.57 20.94 2.94
CA PRO A 77 8.87 21.15 2.31
C PRO A 77 9.76 19.90 2.37
N ASP A 78 9.71 19.17 3.48
CA ASP A 78 10.46 17.93 3.68
C ASP A 78 10.12 16.85 2.63
N HIS A 79 8.84 16.71 2.27
CA HIS A 79 8.41 15.81 1.19
C HIS A 79 8.92 16.29 -0.16
N ALA A 80 8.83 17.60 -0.45
CA ALA A 80 9.37 18.16 -1.68
C ALA A 80 10.88 17.90 -1.81
N ASP A 81 11.64 18.13 -0.75
CA ASP A 81 13.08 17.88 -0.69
C ASP A 81 13.42 16.40 -0.87
N ALA A 82 12.65 15.50 -0.24
CA ALA A 82 12.82 14.07 -0.39
C ALA A 82 12.54 13.62 -1.84
N MET A 83 11.48 14.14 -2.46
CA MET A 83 11.15 13.84 -3.85
C MET A 83 12.17 14.43 -4.84
N THR A 84 12.72 15.61 -4.58
CA THR A 84 13.81 16.19 -5.39
C THR A 84 15.06 15.29 -5.37
N ARG A 85 15.39 14.70 -4.22
CA ARG A 85 16.53 13.77 -4.11
C ARG A 85 16.27 12.43 -4.78
N LEU A 86 15.01 11.96 -4.78
CA LEU A 86 14.61 10.72 -5.42
C LEU A 86 14.47 10.85 -6.95
N ALA A 87 14.11 12.03 -7.46
CA ALA A 87 13.84 12.28 -8.88
C ALA A 87 14.91 11.77 -9.86
N PRO A 88 16.24 11.90 -9.62
CA PRO A 88 17.26 11.41 -10.55
C PRO A 88 17.18 9.90 -10.81
N VAL A 89 16.70 9.13 -9.84
CA VAL A 89 16.62 7.66 -9.92
C VAL A 89 15.21 7.16 -10.22
N MET A 90 14.25 8.04 -10.45
CA MET A 90 12.89 7.66 -10.84
C MET A 90 12.78 7.47 -12.35
N ALA A 91 12.11 6.40 -12.76
CA ALA A 91 11.77 6.13 -14.15
C ALA A 91 10.49 6.90 -14.57
N SER A 92 9.57 7.12 -13.62
CA SER A 92 8.35 7.91 -13.82
C SER A 92 7.81 8.38 -12.46
N HIS A 93 6.69 9.12 -12.47
CA HIS A 93 6.07 9.62 -11.23
C HIS A 93 5.57 8.46 -10.35
N PRO A 94 5.67 8.56 -9.02
CA PRO A 94 5.16 7.53 -8.14
C PRO A 94 3.63 7.54 -8.16
N THR A 95 3.02 6.38 -8.01
CA THR A 95 1.59 6.27 -7.79
C THR A 95 1.32 6.06 -6.31
N SER A 96 0.37 6.79 -5.74
CA SER A 96 -0.04 6.65 -4.33
C SER A 96 -1.51 6.30 -4.24
N THR A 97 -1.83 5.33 -3.38
CA THR A 97 -3.19 4.94 -3.03
C THR A 97 -3.32 4.93 -1.52
N LEU A 98 -4.25 5.72 -0.99
CA LEU A 98 -4.57 5.71 0.43
C LEU A 98 -5.73 4.75 0.69
N LEU A 99 -5.58 3.83 1.64
CA LEU A 99 -6.55 2.78 1.93
C LEU A 99 -6.75 2.60 3.43
N GLN A 100 -7.91 2.07 3.80
CA GLN A 100 -8.19 1.67 5.18
C GLN A 100 -8.28 0.15 5.26
N PHE A 101 -7.21 -0.48 5.74
CA PHE A 101 -7.23 -1.91 6.06
C PHE A 101 -8.16 -2.17 7.25
N ARG A 102 -8.96 -3.23 7.19
CA ARG A 102 -9.77 -3.71 8.32
C ARG A 102 -9.53 -5.21 8.57
N PRO A 103 -9.01 -5.61 9.74
CA PRO A 103 -8.37 -4.74 10.74
C PRO A 103 -7.17 -3.99 10.15
N PHE A 104 -6.67 -2.96 10.85
CA PHE A 104 -5.43 -2.29 10.46
C PHE A 104 -4.32 -3.32 10.24
N ILE A 105 -3.48 -3.14 9.22
CA ILE A 105 -2.61 -4.19 8.66
C ILE A 105 -1.95 -5.05 9.75
N PRO A 106 -2.31 -6.34 9.88
CA PRO A 106 -1.86 -7.16 11.00
C PRO A 106 -0.33 -7.30 11.01
N GLN A 107 0.23 -7.38 12.22
CA GLN A 107 1.68 -7.55 12.38
C GLN A 107 2.20 -8.81 11.67
N ALA A 108 1.39 -9.86 11.57
CA ALA A 108 1.75 -11.09 10.86
C ALA A 108 1.94 -10.89 9.35
N VAL A 109 1.13 -10.02 8.71
CA VAL A 109 1.32 -9.65 7.30
C VAL A 109 2.61 -8.85 7.16
N VAL A 110 2.78 -7.83 8.00
CA VAL A 110 3.94 -6.93 7.98
C VAL A 110 5.26 -7.67 8.23
N ASN A 111 5.27 -8.65 9.13
CA ASN A 111 6.47 -9.41 9.49
C ASN A 111 6.70 -10.62 8.56
N SER A 112 5.84 -10.83 7.57
CA SER A 112 6.08 -11.91 6.61
C SER A 112 7.33 -11.61 5.78
N PRO A 113 8.17 -12.62 5.50
CA PRO A 113 9.36 -12.44 4.66
C PRO A 113 8.99 -12.02 3.23
N LEU A 114 7.81 -12.45 2.76
CA LEU A 114 7.26 -12.07 1.48
C LEU A 114 5.80 -11.67 1.64
N VAL A 115 5.39 -10.60 0.97
CA VAL A 115 3.98 -10.18 0.91
C VAL A 115 3.53 -10.18 -0.54
N GLU A 116 2.45 -10.89 -0.84
CA GLU A 116 1.73 -10.77 -2.11
C GLU A 116 0.71 -9.64 -2.00
N THR A 117 0.78 -8.67 -2.88
CA THR A 117 -0.22 -7.60 -2.97
C THR A 117 -1.13 -7.88 -4.16
N LEU A 118 -2.43 -7.99 -3.90
CA LEU A 118 -3.49 -8.11 -4.89
C LEU A 118 -4.17 -6.77 -5.11
N THR A 119 -4.31 -6.35 -6.36
CA THR A 119 -5.02 -5.11 -6.73
C THR A 119 -6.18 -5.43 -7.66
N PHE A 120 -7.39 -5.06 -7.24
CA PHE A 120 -8.62 -5.18 -8.01
C PHE A 120 -9.10 -3.78 -8.38
N ASP A 121 -8.77 -3.34 -9.58
CA ASP A 121 -9.18 -2.03 -10.10
C ASP A 121 -10.64 -2.02 -10.56
N ASP A 122 -11.26 -0.85 -10.51
CA ASP A 122 -12.69 -0.64 -10.82
C ASP A 122 -13.59 -1.68 -10.11
N CYS A 123 -13.23 -2.07 -8.88
CA CYS A 123 -13.97 -3.08 -8.15
C CYS A 123 -15.34 -2.54 -7.72
N ARG A 124 -16.39 -3.25 -8.10
CA ARG A 124 -17.81 -2.93 -7.85
C ARG A 124 -18.48 -3.91 -6.89
N GLU A 125 -17.74 -4.92 -6.44
CA GLU A 125 -18.24 -5.88 -5.46
C GLU A 125 -18.38 -5.21 -4.08
N PRO A 126 -19.33 -5.66 -3.24
CA PRO A 126 -19.42 -5.22 -1.86
C PRO A 126 -18.12 -5.48 -1.08
N GLU A 127 -17.77 -4.60 -0.14
CA GLU A 127 -16.53 -4.69 0.63
C GLU A 127 -16.43 -6.00 1.41
N GLU A 128 -17.53 -6.39 2.06
CA GLU A 128 -17.65 -7.60 2.85
C GLU A 128 -17.39 -8.84 1.99
N ARG A 129 -17.94 -8.87 0.77
CA ARG A 129 -17.70 -9.96 -0.19
C ARG A 129 -16.24 -10.02 -0.61
N MET A 130 -15.64 -8.88 -0.96
CA MET A 130 -14.22 -8.84 -1.34
C MET A 130 -13.32 -9.33 -0.21
N ARG A 131 -13.64 -8.93 1.03
CA ARG A 131 -12.94 -9.38 2.24
C ARG A 131 -13.07 -10.88 2.43
N GLU A 132 -14.28 -11.42 2.37
CA GLU A 132 -14.52 -12.87 2.48
C GLU A 132 -13.74 -13.66 1.43
N VAL A 133 -13.70 -13.17 0.18
CA VAL A 133 -12.96 -13.80 -0.91
C VAL A 133 -11.48 -13.87 -0.60
N VAL A 134 -10.83 -12.75 -0.26
CA VAL A 134 -9.38 -12.71 -0.02
C VAL A 134 -8.98 -13.36 1.30
N GLU A 135 -9.88 -13.40 2.29
CA GLU A 135 -9.63 -14.05 3.57
C GLU A 135 -9.48 -15.58 3.45
N ARG A 136 -9.96 -16.18 2.34
CA ARG A 136 -9.68 -17.58 2.02
C ARG A 136 -8.18 -17.87 1.83
N ALA A 137 -7.35 -16.85 1.59
CA ALA A 137 -5.90 -17.05 1.57
C ALA A 137 -5.37 -17.57 2.92
N ARG A 138 -6.03 -17.27 4.05
CA ARG A 138 -5.62 -17.78 5.38
C ARG A 138 -5.67 -19.30 5.49
N THR A 139 -6.48 -19.98 4.69
CA THR A 139 -6.56 -21.44 4.71
C THR A 139 -5.45 -22.08 3.88
N MET A 140 -4.65 -21.28 3.15
CA MET A 140 -3.55 -21.77 2.32
C MET A 140 -2.33 -22.06 3.18
N ARG A 141 -1.66 -23.17 2.88
CA ARG A 141 -0.44 -23.59 3.59
C ARG A 141 0.65 -22.52 3.44
N GLY A 142 1.18 -22.05 4.56
CA GLY A 142 2.24 -21.04 4.58
C GLY A 142 1.74 -19.59 4.49
N CYS A 143 0.42 -19.35 4.53
CA CYS A 143 -0.12 -18.01 4.75
C CYS A 143 0.05 -17.62 6.23
N ASN A 144 0.70 -16.48 6.48
CA ASN A 144 0.91 -15.92 7.82
C ASN A 144 -0.21 -14.95 8.21
N GLY A 145 -0.91 -14.38 7.23
CA GLY A 145 -2.04 -13.49 7.47
C GLY A 145 -2.51 -12.76 6.22
N VAL A 146 -3.64 -12.08 6.35
CA VAL A 146 -4.26 -11.27 5.30
C VAL A 146 -4.65 -9.91 5.89
N ALA A 147 -4.53 -8.87 5.08
CA ALA A 147 -5.11 -7.55 5.31
C ALA A 147 -5.77 -7.09 4.02
N SER A 148 -6.93 -6.44 4.09
CA SER A 148 -7.57 -5.90 2.90
C SER A 148 -8.42 -4.68 3.17
N GLY A 149 -8.67 -3.90 2.12
CA GLY A 149 -9.45 -2.68 2.20
C GLY A 149 -9.56 -1.96 0.86
N PHE A 150 -10.55 -1.09 0.78
CA PHE A 150 -10.69 -0.21 -0.37
C PHE A 150 -9.86 1.07 -0.22
N SER A 151 -9.39 1.55 -1.37
CA SER A 151 -8.90 2.92 -1.55
C SER A 151 -9.93 3.95 -1.10
N LEU A 152 -9.50 5.01 -0.44
CA LEU A 152 -10.38 6.08 0.06
C LEU A 152 -10.93 6.96 -1.08
N SER A 153 -10.17 7.10 -2.17
CA SER A 153 -10.63 7.76 -3.39
C SER A 153 -11.37 6.77 -4.29
N ARG A 154 -12.44 7.22 -4.96
CA ARG A 154 -13.01 6.49 -6.11
C ARG A 154 -12.08 6.67 -7.31
N SER A 155 -11.85 5.60 -8.07
CA SER A 155 -11.05 5.67 -9.29
C SER A 155 -11.84 6.42 -10.36
N GLY A 156 -11.80 7.75 -10.30
CA GLY A 156 -12.17 8.63 -11.41
C GLY A 156 -10.99 8.69 -12.36
N GLY A 157 -11.15 8.16 -13.57
CA GLY A 157 -10.12 8.24 -14.59
C GLY A 157 -9.74 9.70 -14.90
N GLY A 158 -8.44 9.96 -14.99
CA GLY A 158 -7.91 11.23 -15.49
C GLY A 158 -7.50 12.21 -14.39
N GLY A 159 -6.23 12.61 -14.42
CA GLY A 159 -5.61 13.48 -13.44
C GLY A 159 -6.28 14.84 -13.26
N GLY A 160 -6.11 15.39 -12.07
CA GLY A 160 -6.52 16.76 -11.76
C GLY A 160 -6.68 16.93 -10.26
N SER A 161 -5.69 17.57 -9.64
CA SER A 161 -5.84 18.20 -8.33
C SER A 161 -7.12 19.04 -8.33
N SER A 162 -8.12 18.65 -7.55
CA SER A 162 -9.18 19.56 -7.15
C SER A 162 -9.63 19.22 -5.74
N SER A 163 -9.18 20.07 -4.82
CA SER A 163 -9.80 20.32 -3.54
C SER A 163 -11.28 20.62 -3.74
N SER A 164 -12.16 19.79 -3.17
CA SER A 164 -13.50 20.23 -2.83
C SER A 164 -13.93 19.57 -1.53
N SER A 165 -13.87 20.38 -0.47
CA SER A 165 -14.62 20.20 0.75
C SER A 165 -16.11 20.40 0.43
N SER A 166 -16.95 19.40 0.65
CA SER A 166 -18.39 19.61 0.80
C SER A 166 -18.99 18.57 1.72
N SER A 167 -19.43 19.06 2.86
CA SER A 167 -20.34 18.42 3.80
C SER A 167 -21.76 18.30 3.19
N ALA A 168 -22.54 17.38 3.78
CA ALA A 168 -24.01 17.26 3.74
C ALA A 168 -24.66 16.35 2.68
N THR A 169 -25.09 15.17 3.17
CA THR A 169 -26.45 14.62 3.08
C THR A 169 -27.32 14.97 1.87
N HIS A 170 -27.43 14.06 0.91
CA HIS A 170 -28.70 13.59 0.35
C HIS A 170 -28.47 12.41 -0.60
N GLU A 171 -29.32 11.38 -0.48
CA GLU A 171 -29.41 10.24 -1.39
C GLU A 171 -29.54 10.74 -2.85
N SER A 172 -28.45 10.60 -3.61
CA SER A 172 -28.47 10.74 -5.05
C SER A 172 -27.93 9.43 -5.64
N ASN A 173 -28.78 8.81 -6.45
CA ASN A 173 -28.53 7.56 -7.15
C ASN A 173 -27.29 7.69 -8.07
N PRO A 174 -26.16 7.00 -7.81
CA PRO A 174 -24.92 7.25 -8.52
C PRO A 174 -24.76 6.31 -9.72
N THR A 175 -25.59 6.45 -10.76
CA THR A 175 -25.50 5.62 -11.98
C THR A 175 -24.41 6.07 -12.98
N ALA A 176 -23.31 6.64 -12.49
CA ALA A 176 -22.08 6.85 -13.27
C ALA A 176 -20.82 6.85 -12.38
N GLY A 177 -20.84 6.11 -11.26
CA GLY A 177 -19.71 6.01 -10.36
C GLY A 177 -18.74 4.91 -10.79
N GLY A 178 -17.52 5.27 -11.18
CA GLY A 178 -16.41 4.32 -11.26
C GLY A 178 -16.24 3.59 -9.92
N GLY A 179 -15.87 2.31 -9.99
CA GLY A 179 -15.54 1.47 -8.85
C GLY A 179 -14.32 2.01 -8.09
N ARG A 180 -14.10 1.43 -6.90
CA ARG A 180 -12.92 1.74 -6.08
C ARG A 180 -11.87 0.68 -6.30
N THR A 181 -10.60 1.03 -6.15
CA THR A 181 -9.55 0.01 -6.12
C THR A 181 -9.60 -0.71 -4.77
N PHE A 182 -9.77 -2.04 -4.79
CA PHE A 182 -9.63 -2.90 -3.60
C PHE A 182 -8.23 -3.49 -3.58
N ILE A 183 -7.58 -3.45 -2.41
CA ILE A 183 -6.23 -3.99 -2.22
C ILE A 183 -6.26 -5.01 -1.11
N ALA A 184 -5.60 -6.15 -1.34
CA ALA A 184 -5.29 -7.13 -0.31
C ALA A 184 -3.77 -7.35 -0.23
N ALA A 185 -3.26 -7.49 0.99
CA ALA A 185 -1.89 -7.88 1.28
C ALA A 185 -1.92 -9.24 1.99
N VAL A 186 -1.29 -10.24 1.39
CA VAL A 186 -1.21 -11.60 1.90
C VAL A 186 0.22 -11.90 2.30
N GLY A 187 0.44 -12.14 3.58
CA GLY A 187 1.75 -12.49 4.11
C GLY A 187 2.04 -13.98 3.90
N TRP A 188 3.19 -14.29 3.29
CA TRP A 188 3.61 -15.66 2.98
C TRP A 188 4.90 -16.02 3.69
N ALA A 189 5.05 -17.29 4.07
CA ALA A 189 6.29 -17.85 4.60
C ALA A 189 7.44 -17.84 3.57
N GLY A 190 7.11 -17.75 2.27
CA GLY A 190 8.07 -17.63 1.18
C GLY A 190 7.39 -17.68 -0.19
N ILE A 191 8.17 -17.46 -1.25
CA ILE A 191 7.66 -17.43 -2.63
C ILE A 191 7.07 -18.78 -3.06
N GLU A 192 7.65 -19.88 -2.57
CA GLU A 192 7.20 -21.24 -2.87
C GLU A 192 5.80 -21.51 -2.30
N ALA A 193 5.55 -21.08 -1.05
CA ALA A 193 4.23 -21.20 -0.43
C ALA A 193 3.17 -20.40 -1.20
N SER A 194 3.50 -19.16 -1.58
CA SER A 194 2.61 -18.34 -2.41
C SER A 194 2.30 -18.98 -3.75
N ARG A 195 3.32 -19.51 -4.46
CA ARG A 195 3.14 -20.14 -5.78
C ARG A 195 2.34 -21.43 -5.73
N ALA A 196 2.45 -22.18 -4.64
CA ALA A 196 1.70 -23.42 -4.44
C ALA A 196 0.24 -23.18 -4.02
N ALA A 197 -0.11 -21.96 -3.59
CA ALA A 197 -1.47 -21.62 -3.18
C ALA A 197 -2.43 -21.56 -4.38
N ASP A 198 -3.66 -22.03 -4.19
CA ASP A 198 -4.71 -21.88 -5.18
C ASP A 198 -5.18 -20.41 -5.23
N LYS A 199 -4.60 -19.65 -6.16
CA LYS A 199 -4.93 -18.24 -6.39
C LYS A 199 -6.42 -18.04 -6.67
N ALA A 200 -7.03 -18.91 -7.46
CA ALA A 200 -8.43 -18.76 -7.85
C ALA A 200 -9.37 -18.82 -6.65
N ALA A 201 -9.04 -19.63 -5.63
CA ALA A 201 -9.83 -19.72 -4.41
C ALA A 201 -9.92 -18.37 -3.66
N TYR A 202 -8.85 -17.58 -3.60
CA TYR A 202 -8.85 -16.32 -2.85
C TYR A 202 -8.84 -15.04 -3.69
N THR A 203 -8.87 -15.17 -5.02
CA THR A 203 -9.21 -14.07 -5.94
C THR A 203 -10.63 -14.18 -6.48
N GLY A 204 -11.31 -15.31 -6.26
CA GLY A 204 -12.67 -15.56 -6.75
C GLY A 204 -12.77 -15.58 -8.27
N GLY A 205 -11.65 -15.80 -8.99
CA GLY A 205 -11.59 -15.72 -10.45
C GLY A 205 -11.71 -14.30 -11.02
N MET A 206 -11.73 -13.27 -10.18
CA MET A 206 -11.78 -11.87 -10.63
C MET A 206 -10.46 -11.46 -11.27
N LYS A 207 -10.53 -10.51 -12.22
CA LYS A 207 -9.35 -9.88 -12.78
C LYS A 207 -8.61 -9.13 -11.66
N THR A 208 -7.36 -9.50 -11.44
CA THR A 208 -6.50 -8.94 -10.40
C THR A 208 -5.09 -8.76 -10.93
N GLU A 209 -4.44 -7.67 -10.56
CA GLU A 209 -2.97 -7.60 -10.58
C GLU A 209 -2.45 -8.30 -9.31
N SER A 210 -1.37 -9.06 -9.44
CA SER A 210 -0.67 -9.69 -8.32
C SER A 210 0.83 -9.56 -8.51
N HIS A 211 1.53 -9.16 -7.45
CA HIS A 211 2.98 -9.10 -7.38
C HIS A 211 3.43 -9.35 -5.93
N HIS A 212 4.69 -9.74 -5.76
CA HIS A 212 5.26 -9.99 -4.46
C HIS A 212 6.26 -8.90 -4.10
N VAL A 213 6.22 -8.44 -2.85
CA VAL A 213 7.18 -7.49 -2.30
C VAL A 213 8.02 -8.20 -1.24
N ASP A 214 9.33 -8.06 -1.38
CA ASP A 214 10.30 -8.56 -0.39
C ASP A 214 10.53 -7.47 0.66
N TYR A 215 9.76 -7.50 1.75
CA TYR A 215 9.95 -6.56 2.86
C TYR A 215 11.12 -6.92 3.78
N ALA A 216 11.84 -8.01 3.49
CA ALA A 216 13.09 -8.39 4.14
C ALA A 216 14.30 -8.04 3.26
N PHE A 217 14.08 -7.30 2.16
CA PHE A 217 15.12 -6.99 1.18
C PHE A 217 16.36 -6.38 1.85
N PRO A 218 17.50 -7.10 1.83
CA PRO A 218 18.67 -6.68 2.57
C PRO A 218 19.36 -5.56 1.82
N VAL A 219 19.28 -4.33 2.34
CA VAL A 219 20.10 -3.23 1.87
C VAL A 219 21.04 -2.81 2.98
N GLU A 220 22.34 -3.00 2.74
CA GLU A 220 23.38 -2.55 3.65
C GLU A 220 23.20 -1.06 3.97
N GLY A 221 23.33 -0.70 5.25
CA GLY A 221 23.15 0.69 5.70
C GLY A 221 21.71 1.11 5.98
N PHE A 222 20.70 0.23 5.80
CA PHE A 222 19.32 0.45 6.27
C PHE A 222 19.05 -0.13 7.67
N GLY A 223 20.06 -0.71 8.32
CA GLY A 223 19.96 -1.15 9.71
C GLY A 223 19.59 0.01 10.64
N GLY A 224 18.47 -0.14 11.37
CA GLY A 224 17.95 0.88 12.29
C GLY A 224 16.82 1.76 11.74
N LEU A 225 16.36 1.51 10.50
CA LEU A 225 15.10 2.04 9.97
C LEU A 225 13.91 1.12 10.24
#